data_AF-W0I4T5-F1
#
_entry.id   AF-W0I4T5-F1
#
_cell.length_a   1.000
_cell.length_b   1.000
_cell.length_c   1.000
_cell.angle_alpha   90.00
_cell.angle_beta   90.00
_cell.angle_gamma   90.00
#
_symmetry.space_group_name_H-M   'P 1'
#
loop_
_entity.id
_entity.type
_entity.pdbx_description
1 polymer ?
#
loop_
_entity_poly.entity_id
_entity_poly.type
_entity_poly.pdbx_seq_one_letter_code
_entity_poly.pdbx_strand_id
1 'polypeptide(L)'
;MNPEILEVLYRYTQIALTDEFQKHVHKLSERLEKGIKRGYSKKKREEKIVSMIENIVNSIGSFSTTGHEPNSFLISTESIFIHGQKSIVEFDYYGNRTQREFGDIIFIVSVVYKNKKFFEKMTINQVKKANKNPSSWSFSSKENLEQLYLLSRFPPFKGVSGIIPKKKIWLPNYSKCLGTHGLLYPPGDFAVISSRLLERIIPSKRTIKLADLVNLHRVELYSPIGFNNCIDDWIELCIHLCLKGCLPTLCSSNCWGRLPVLSSSCIAYNILEFAEKYLLSLIGELIYGYSINYNKQAFEFLHSIMSTIKTLASKEDTWGKYSQLVDLFYKYKYAKNNGINPDPNIQFNDLPIDGGGIGIVYTTISLGREL
;
A
#
# COMPACT_ATOMS: atom_id res chain seq x y z
N MET A 1 8.23 -12.34 22.86
CA MET A 1 8.55 -11.42 21.72
C MET A 1 9.80 -10.56 22.02
N ASN A 2 10.59 -10.12 21.03
CA ASN A 2 11.76 -9.24 21.26
C ASN A 2 11.35 -7.91 21.95
N PRO A 3 12.00 -7.47 23.05
CA PRO A 3 11.60 -6.25 23.77
C PRO A 3 11.58 -4.97 22.94
N GLU A 4 12.48 -4.83 21.95
CA GLU A 4 12.48 -3.67 21.06
C GLU A 4 11.23 -3.62 20.18
N ILE A 5 10.71 -4.78 19.75
CA ILE A 5 9.45 -4.85 19.00
C ILE A 5 8.29 -4.39 19.86
N LEU A 6 8.20 -4.89 21.10
CA LEU A 6 7.14 -4.53 22.04
C LEU A 6 7.13 -3.00 22.25
N GLU A 7 8.30 -2.40 22.43
CA GLU A 7 8.45 -0.95 22.57
C GLU A 7 8.00 -0.19 21.31
N VAL A 8 8.36 -0.67 20.11
CA VAL A 8 7.95 -0.05 18.84
C VAL A 8 6.43 -0.10 18.68
N LEU A 9 5.82 -1.26 18.93
CA LEU A 9 4.37 -1.44 18.83
C LEU A 9 3.62 -0.62 19.88
N TYR A 10 4.14 -0.57 21.11
CA TYR A 10 3.60 0.28 22.18
C TYR A 10 3.63 1.75 21.77
N ARG A 11 4.79 2.28 21.35
CA ARG A 11 4.93 3.67 20.89
C ARG A 11 4.03 3.96 19.71
N TYR A 12 3.97 3.07 18.72
CA TYR A 12 3.12 3.27 17.56
C TYR A 12 1.64 3.35 17.95
N THR A 13 1.20 2.47 18.85
CA THR A 13 -0.17 2.51 19.39
C THR A 13 -0.44 3.80 20.16
N GLN A 14 0.53 4.30 20.93
CA GLN A 14 0.40 5.58 21.64
C GLN A 14 0.27 6.76 20.68
N ILE A 15 1.11 6.85 19.65
CA ILE A 15 1.03 7.97 18.70
C ILE A 15 -0.27 7.94 17.89
N ALA A 16 -0.80 6.75 17.58
CA ALA A 16 -2.04 6.60 16.82
C ALA A 16 -3.26 7.27 17.49
N LEU A 17 -3.19 7.43 18.81
CA LEU A 17 -4.22 8.07 19.63
C LEU A 17 -4.06 9.59 19.76
N THR A 18 -2.99 10.17 19.23
CA THR A 18 -2.70 11.62 19.35
C THR A 18 -3.46 12.44 18.30
N ASP A 19 -3.78 13.68 18.65
CA ASP A 19 -4.39 14.64 17.72
C ASP A 19 -3.48 14.92 16.52
N GLU A 20 -2.17 14.93 16.69
CA GLU A 20 -1.20 15.13 15.61
C GLU A 20 -1.25 13.99 14.58
N PHE A 21 -1.42 12.75 15.04
CA PHE A 21 -1.61 11.62 14.14
C PHE A 21 -2.93 11.76 13.37
N GLN A 22 -4.02 12.10 14.06
CA GLN A 22 -5.33 12.30 13.42
C GLN A 22 -5.32 13.48 12.45
N LYS A 23 -4.60 14.57 12.74
CA LYS A 23 -4.35 15.69 11.80
C LYS A 23 -3.64 15.19 10.53
N HIS A 24 -2.68 14.28 10.65
CA HIS A 24 -2.02 13.69 9.48
C HIS A 24 -2.97 12.79 8.66
N VAL A 25 -3.80 11.99 9.34
CA VAL A 25 -4.88 11.19 8.70
C VAL A 25 -5.81 12.10 7.89
N HIS A 26 -6.32 13.16 8.52
CA HIS A 26 -7.18 14.12 7.84
C HIS A 26 -6.49 14.78 6.65
N LYS A 27 -5.25 15.23 6.81
CA LYS A 27 -4.48 15.86 5.73
C LYS A 27 -4.25 14.93 4.53
N LEU A 28 -3.95 13.65 4.78
CA LEU A 28 -3.85 12.64 3.71
C LEU A 28 -5.21 12.45 3.02
N SER A 29 -6.29 12.34 3.81
CA SER A 29 -7.64 12.14 3.29
C SER A 29 -8.08 13.30 2.39
N GLU A 30 -7.89 14.54 2.81
CA GLU A 30 -8.24 15.75 2.04
C GLU A 30 -7.45 15.83 0.73
N ARG A 31 -6.17 15.46 0.75
CA ARG A 31 -5.31 15.49 -0.44
C ARG A 31 -5.72 14.43 -1.47
N LEU A 32 -6.05 13.22 -1.02
CA LEU A 32 -6.63 12.17 -1.84
C LEU A 32 -7.96 12.62 -2.45
N GLU A 33 -8.87 13.13 -1.62
CA GLU A 33 -10.21 13.59 -2.03
C GLU A 33 -10.09 14.70 -3.08
N LYS A 34 -9.21 15.68 -2.86
CA LYS A 34 -8.92 16.77 -3.80
C LYS A 34 -8.41 16.25 -5.14
N GLY A 35 -7.53 15.26 -5.14
CA GLY A 35 -7.03 14.63 -6.37
C GLY A 35 -8.12 13.90 -7.15
N ILE A 36 -8.98 13.15 -6.45
CA ILE A 36 -10.10 12.43 -7.05
C ILE A 36 -11.14 13.42 -7.61
N LYS A 37 -11.55 14.44 -6.83
CA LYS A 37 -12.46 15.51 -7.27
C LYS A 37 -11.95 16.19 -8.55
N ARG A 38 -10.67 16.55 -8.59
CA ARG A 38 -10.03 17.13 -9.78
C ARG A 38 -10.14 16.21 -10.99
N GLY A 39 -9.88 14.91 -10.82
CA GLY A 39 -10.04 13.89 -11.87
C GLY A 39 -11.49 13.59 -12.28
N TYR A 40 -12.50 14.02 -11.53
CA TYR A 40 -13.90 13.97 -11.98
C TYR A 40 -14.36 15.28 -12.63
N SER A 41 -13.71 16.41 -12.30
CA SER A 41 -14.12 17.75 -12.73
C SER A 41 -13.73 18.11 -14.18
N LYS A 42 -12.74 17.45 -14.79
CA LYS A 42 -12.33 17.79 -16.17
C LYS A 42 -13.32 17.15 -17.16
N LYS A 43 -14.38 17.90 -17.50
CA LYS A 43 -15.50 17.54 -18.40
C LYS A 43 -15.15 17.02 -19.82
N LYS A 44 -13.89 16.78 -20.18
CA LYS A 44 -13.54 16.25 -21.51
C LYS A 44 -13.97 14.78 -21.62
N ARG A 45 -14.54 14.43 -22.78
CA ARG A 45 -14.88 13.05 -23.17
C ARG A 45 -13.67 12.14 -22.86
N GLU A 46 -13.92 11.14 -22.03
CA GLU A 46 -12.96 10.12 -21.57
C GLU A 46 -11.65 10.70 -20.99
N GLU A 47 -11.71 11.22 -19.75
CA GLU A 47 -10.50 11.27 -18.93
C GLU A 47 -9.94 9.85 -18.80
N LYS A 48 -8.78 9.59 -19.44
CA LYS A 48 -8.02 8.35 -19.27
C LYS A 48 -7.69 8.19 -17.79
N ILE A 49 -7.89 6.98 -17.25
CA ILE A 49 -7.60 6.63 -15.85
C ILE A 49 -6.23 7.17 -15.42
N VAL A 50 -5.22 7.09 -16.29
CA VAL A 50 -3.87 7.66 -16.10
C VAL A 50 -3.88 9.11 -15.59
N SER A 51 -4.63 10.03 -16.21
CA SER A 51 -4.73 11.44 -15.75
C SER A 51 -5.34 11.53 -14.36
N MET A 52 -6.30 10.66 -14.06
CA MET A 52 -6.93 10.60 -12.73
C MET A 52 -5.92 10.11 -11.68
N ILE A 53 -5.13 9.08 -11.98
CA ILE A 53 -4.04 8.61 -11.12
C ILE A 53 -3.01 9.71 -10.88
N GLU A 54 -2.55 10.35 -11.94
CA GLU A 54 -1.60 11.46 -11.86
C GLU A 54 -2.14 12.60 -10.97
N ASN A 55 -3.42 12.98 -11.13
CA ASN A 55 -4.04 14.01 -10.28
C ASN A 55 -4.14 13.57 -8.81
N ILE A 56 -4.41 12.29 -8.53
CA ILE A 56 -4.45 11.73 -7.17
C ILE A 56 -3.06 11.84 -6.54
N VAL A 57 -2.06 11.25 -7.19
CA VAL A 57 -0.68 11.19 -6.71
C VAL A 57 -0.11 12.59 -6.53
N ASN A 58 -0.22 13.47 -7.54
CA ASN A 58 0.29 14.83 -7.45
C ASN A 58 -0.45 15.69 -6.40
N SER A 59 -1.70 15.35 -6.04
CA SER A 59 -2.41 16.07 -4.98
C SER A 59 -1.97 15.64 -3.57
N ILE A 60 -1.48 14.41 -3.40
CA ILE A 60 -0.83 13.95 -2.17
C ILE A 60 0.48 14.72 -1.97
N GLY A 61 1.34 14.80 -2.99
CA GLY A 61 2.62 15.50 -2.95
C GLY A 61 3.51 15.10 -1.76
N SER A 62 4.21 16.09 -1.21
CA SER A 62 5.01 16.00 0.02
C SER A 62 4.29 16.67 1.18
N PHE A 63 4.30 16.04 2.35
CA PHE A 63 3.98 16.70 3.62
C PHE A 63 4.42 15.87 4.84
N SER A 64 4.65 16.56 5.96
CA SER A 64 4.92 15.92 7.24
C SER A 64 4.04 16.44 8.38
N THR A 65 4.05 15.71 9.49
CA THR A 65 3.46 16.10 10.76
C THR A 65 4.33 15.58 11.89
N THR A 66 4.61 16.46 12.85
CA THR A 66 5.46 16.17 14.00
C THR A 66 4.61 16.10 15.25
N GLY A 67 4.76 15.03 16.01
CA GLY A 67 4.23 14.91 17.37
C GLY A 67 5.20 15.49 18.39
N HIS A 68 4.66 16.08 19.46
CA HIS A 68 5.44 16.64 20.56
C HIS A 68 5.49 15.69 21.78
N GLU A 69 6.36 15.99 22.74
CA GLU A 69 6.52 15.21 23.97
C GLU A 69 5.18 15.00 24.71
N PRO A 70 4.97 13.84 25.37
CA PRO A 70 5.91 12.74 25.57
C PRO A 70 6.04 11.76 24.39
N ASN A 71 5.23 11.96 23.35
CA ASN A 71 5.12 11.09 22.19
C ASN A 71 5.77 11.72 20.96
N SER A 72 7.07 12.01 21.01
CA SER A 72 7.77 12.59 19.85
C SER A 72 7.75 11.63 18.66
N PHE A 73 7.27 12.09 17.52
CA PHE A 73 7.27 11.32 16.28
C PHE A 73 7.28 12.24 15.05
N LEU A 74 7.61 11.68 13.89
CA LEU A 74 7.50 12.33 12.59
C LEU A 74 6.79 11.38 11.64
N ILE A 75 5.69 11.84 11.05
CA ILE A 75 5.07 11.19 9.90
C ILE A 75 5.38 12.02 8.68
N SER A 76 6.00 11.41 7.67
CA SER A 76 6.29 12.05 6.39
C SER A 76 5.71 11.22 5.27
N THR A 77 4.87 11.84 4.43
CA THR A 77 4.32 11.23 3.23
C THR A 77 4.88 11.94 2.01
N GLU A 78 5.40 11.14 1.09
CA GLU A 78 5.87 11.56 -0.22
C GLU A 78 5.13 10.78 -1.28
N SER A 79 4.94 11.40 -2.44
CA SER A 79 4.30 10.73 -3.55
C SER A 79 4.81 11.25 -4.88
N ILE A 80 4.85 10.34 -5.86
CA ILE A 80 5.36 10.64 -7.19
C ILE A 80 4.66 9.79 -8.24
N PHE A 81 4.34 10.43 -9.35
CA PHE A 81 3.87 9.74 -10.53
C PHE A 81 5.04 9.57 -11.49
N ILE A 82 5.44 8.32 -11.74
CA ILE A 82 6.54 8.00 -12.64
C ILE A 82 5.95 7.93 -14.05
N HIS A 83 6.26 8.92 -14.86
CA HIS A 83 5.86 8.96 -16.27
C HIS A 83 6.67 7.96 -17.09
N GLY A 84 6.05 7.34 -18.08
CA GLY A 84 6.75 6.47 -19.03
C GLY A 84 5.81 5.45 -19.67
N GLN A 85 6.39 4.32 -20.09
CA GLN A 85 5.58 3.20 -20.55
C GLN A 85 4.75 2.59 -19.41
N LYS A 86 3.58 2.07 -19.76
CA LYS A 86 2.77 1.23 -18.87
C LYS A 86 3.62 0.07 -18.35
N SER A 87 3.54 -0.16 -17.05
CA SER A 87 4.20 -1.29 -16.41
C SER A 87 3.40 -2.56 -16.67
N ILE A 88 3.70 -3.25 -17.77
CA ILE A 88 2.97 -4.45 -18.22
C ILE A 88 3.73 -5.69 -17.76
N VAL A 89 2.99 -6.68 -17.26
CA VAL A 89 3.51 -8.00 -16.88
C VAL A 89 2.83 -9.10 -17.69
N GLU A 90 3.59 -10.14 -18.01
CA GLU A 90 3.10 -11.37 -18.63
C GLU A 90 2.99 -12.48 -17.58
N PHE A 91 1.85 -13.19 -17.58
CA PHE A 91 1.58 -14.29 -16.65
C PHE A 91 0.65 -15.34 -17.28
N ASP A 92 0.54 -16.50 -16.62
CA ASP A 92 -0.39 -17.57 -16.99
C ASP A 92 -1.77 -17.36 -16.34
N TYR A 93 -2.81 -17.33 -17.18
CA TYR A 93 -4.20 -17.28 -16.79
C TYR A 93 -4.92 -18.52 -17.33
N TYR A 94 -5.06 -19.53 -16.47
CA TYR A 94 -5.69 -20.82 -16.80
C TYR A 94 -5.12 -21.46 -18.07
N GLY A 95 -3.78 -21.52 -18.18
CA GLY A 95 -3.07 -22.11 -19.31
C GLY A 95 -2.88 -21.16 -20.50
N ASN A 96 -3.42 -19.94 -20.44
CA ASN A 96 -3.24 -18.94 -21.48
C ASN A 96 -2.26 -17.86 -21.03
N ARG A 97 -1.26 -17.56 -21.85
CA ARG A 97 -0.39 -16.40 -21.62
C ARG A 97 -1.19 -15.13 -21.87
N THR A 98 -1.21 -14.25 -20.88
CA THR A 98 -1.83 -12.93 -20.99
C THR A 98 -0.91 -11.85 -20.47
N GLN A 99 -1.20 -10.61 -20.83
CA GLN A 99 -0.45 -9.42 -20.46
C GLN A 99 -1.37 -8.36 -19.88
N ARG A 100 -1.03 -7.82 -18.70
CA ARG A 100 -1.82 -6.78 -18.04
C ARG A 100 -0.93 -5.75 -17.37
N GLU A 101 -1.50 -4.59 -17.08
CA GLU A 101 -0.84 -3.61 -16.24
C GLU A 101 -0.65 -4.17 -14.83
N PHE A 102 0.51 -3.93 -14.23
CA PHE A 102 0.84 -4.46 -12.92
C PHE A 102 -0.01 -3.85 -11.82
N GLY A 103 -0.28 -2.55 -11.92
CA GLY A 103 -1.07 -1.76 -11.00
C GLY A 103 -0.91 -0.27 -11.31
N ASP A 104 -1.80 0.55 -10.78
CA ASP A 104 -1.81 1.99 -11.00
C ASP A 104 -1.02 2.75 -9.92
N ILE A 105 -1.13 2.31 -8.66
CA ILE A 105 -0.50 2.96 -7.50
C ILE A 105 0.11 1.91 -6.57
N ILE A 106 1.33 2.13 -6.09
CA ILE A 106 1.93 1.38 -5.00
C ILE A 106 1.90 2.23 -3.74
N PHE A 107 1.22 1.74 -2.70
CA PHE A 107 1.24 2.37 -1.38
C PHE A 107 2.23 1.63 -0.49
N ILE A 108 3.13 2.37 0.16
CA ILE A 108 4.20 1.83 1.00
C ILE A 108 4.18 2.58 2.32
N VAL A 109 4.27 1.87 3.44
CA VAL A 109 4.43 2.47 4.77
C VAL A 109 5.59 1.80 5.52
N SER A 110 6.55 2.59 6.01
CA SER A 110 7.63 2.13 6.87
C SER A 110 7.45 2.67 8.29
N VAL A 111 7.64 1.80 9.28
CA VAL A 111 7.77 2.19 10.69
C VAL A 111 9.23 2.20 11.05
N VAL A 112 9.71 3.35 11.52
CA VAL A 112 11.11 3.62 11.85
C VAL A 112 11.22 3.88 13.35
N TYR A 113 12.24 3.32 13.97
CA TYR A 113 12.59 3.56 15.36
C TYR A 113 14.10 3.53 15.53
N LYS A 114 14.68 4.47 16.29
CA LYS A 114 16.14 4.62 16.45
C LYS A 114 16.88 4.61 15.10
N ASN A 115 16.39 5.41 14.15
CA ASN A 115 16.95 5.53 12.81
C ASN A 115 17.02 4.22 11.99
N LYS A 116 16.20 3.22 12.33
CA LYS A 116 16.12 1.94 11.64
C LYS A 116 14.68 1.60 11.29
N LYS A 117 14.44 1.04 10.09
CA LYS A 117 13.14 0.45 9.71
C LYS A 117 12.92 -0.83 10.50
N PHE A 118 11.83 -0.89 11.26
CA PHE A 118 11.38 -2.07 11.99
C PHE A 118 10.32 -2.83 11.21
N PHE A 119 9.44 -2.11 10.52
CA PHE A 119 8.37 -2.70 9.73
C PHE A 119 8.22 -1.98 8.39
N GLU A 120 7.83 -2.71 7.36
CA GLU A 120 7.47 -2.14 6.07
C GLU A 120 6.32 -2.93 5.48
N LYS A 121 5.28 -2.22 5.05
CA LYS A 121 4.17 -2.79 4.30
C LYS A 121 4.06 -2.17 2.93
N MET A 122 3.58 -2.95 1.98
CA MET A 122 3.16 -2.42 0.68
C MET A 122 1.86 -3.05 0.18
N THR A 123 1.16 -2.32 -0.67
CA THR A 123 0.10 -2.86 -1.53
C THR A 123 0.19 -2.29 -2.94
N ILE A 124 -0.13 -3.11 -3.92
CA ILE A 124 -0.24 -2.76 -5.33
C ILE A 124 -1.73 -2.59 -5.63
N ASN A 125 -2.11 -1.37 -5.98
CA ASN A 125 -3.48 -0.96 -6.16
C ASN A 125 -3.81 -0.76 -7.64
N GLN A 126 -4.85 -1.45 -8.13
CA GLN A 126 -5.49 -1.13 -9.40
C GLN A 126 -6.68 -0.23 -9.14
N VAL A 127 -6.71 0.93 -9.77
CA VAL A 127 -7.79 1.88 -9.66
C VAL A 127 -8.87 1.60 -10.70
N LYS A 128 -10.12 1.67 -10.26
CA LYS A 128 -11.29 1.49 -11.11
C LYS A 128 -12.30 2.60 -10.85
N LYS A 129 -12.67 3.28 -11.93
CA LYS A 129 -13.66 4.36 -11.91
C LYS A 129 -15.07 3.77 -11.93
N ALA A 130 -15.98 4.35 -11.14
CA ALA A 130 -17.38 3.98 -11.16
C ALA A 130 -18.06 4.43 -12.47
N ASN A 131 -18.99 3.61 -12.95
CA ASN A 131 -20.00 4.01 -13.92
C ASN A 131 -20.97 5.02 -13.28
N LYS A 132 -21.54 5.92 -14.09
CA LYS A 132 -22.47 6.95 -13.60
C LYS A 132 -23.80 6.31 -13.16
N ASN A 133 -24.28 6.77 -11.99
CA ASN A 133 -25.63 6.61 -11.41
C ASN A 133 -26.38 5.29 -11.70
N PRO A 134 -26.40 4.32 -10.75
CA PRO A 134 -25.68 4.33 -9.47
C PRO A 134 -24.18 4.03 -9.64
N SER A 135 -23.36 4.54 -8.71
CA SER A 135 -21.92 4.23 -8.64
C SER A 135 -21.73 2.72 -8.59
N SER A 136 -21.16 2.19 -9.68
CA SER A 136 -20.97 0.76 -9.85
C SER A 136 -19.71 0.46 -10.67
N TRP A 137 -19.07 -0.66 -10.38
CA TRP A 137 -17.83 -1.09 -11.03
C TRP A 137 -18.04 -2.41 -11.73
N SER A 138 -17.90 -2.43 -13.06
CA SER A 138 -18.05 -3.63 -13.86
C SER A 138 -16.76 -4.43 -13.98
N PHE A 139 -16.82 -5.72 -13.65
CA PHE A 139 -15.75 -6.70 -13.84
C PHE A 139 -16.15 -7.77 -14.86
N SER A 140 -17.07 -7.44 -15.77
CA SER A 140 -17.61 -8.41 -16.73
C SER A 140 -16.67 -8.73 -17.88
N SER A 141 -15.68 -7.88 -18.16
CA SER A 141 -14.75 -8.08 -19.28
C SER A 141 -13.62 -9.03 -18.90
N LYS A 142 -13.09 -9.74 -19.89
CA LYS A 142 -11.97 -10.68 -19.72
C LYS A 142 -10.75 -9.97 -19.13
N GLU A 143 -10.46 -8.75 -19.56
CA GLU A 143 -9.34 -7.93 -19.08
C GLU A 143 -9.46 -7.67 -17.58
N ASN A 144 -10.66 -7.33 -17.10
CA ASN A 144 -10.92 -7.07 -15.69
C ASN A 144 -10.79 -8.34 -14.84
N LEU A 145 -11.25 -9.47 -15.35
CA LEU A 145 -11.11 -10.76 -14.65
C LEU A 145 -9.65 -11.20 -14.56
N GLU A 146 -8.87 -10.98 -15.62
CA GLU A 146 -7.43 -11.26 -15.63
C GLU A 146 -6.65 -10.32 -14.71
N GLN A 147 -7.00 -9.03 -14.67
CA GLN A 147 -6.43 -8.08 -13.71
C GLN A 147 -6.74 -8.49 -12.27
N LEU A 148 -7.98 -8.90 -12.01
CA LEU A 148 -8.40 -9.41 -10.70
C LEU A 148 -7.66 -10.69 -10.32
N TYR A 149 -7.47 -11.61 -11.26
CA TYR A 149 -6.68 -12.82 -11.07
C TYR A 149 -5.22 -12.51 -10.73
N LEU A 150 -4.60 -11.60 -11.47
CA LEU A 150 -3.22 -11.15 -11.23
C LEU A 150 -3.07 -10.63 -9.79
N LEU A 151 -3.90 -9.66 -9.38
CA LEU A 151 -3.74 -9.02 -8.06
C LEU A 151 -4.28 -9.85 -6.89
N SER A 152 -5.16 -10.84 -7.14
CA SER A 152 -5.65 -11.73 -6.08
C SER A 152 -4.65 -12.83 -5.74
N ARG A 153 -3.91 -13.34 -6.72
CA ARG A 153 -3.03 -14.52 -6.58
C ARG A 153 -1.56 -14.25 -6.75
N PHE A 154 -1.19 -13.24 -7.56
CA PHE A 154 0.16 -13.03 -8.06
C PHE A 154 0.78 -14.33 -8.60
N PRO A 155 0.22 -14.90 -9.68
CA PRO A 155 0.87 -16.02 -10.37
C PRO A 155 2.31 -15.63 -10.75
N PRO A 156 3.22 -16.58 -10.97
CA PRO A 156 4.54 -16.25 -11.49
C PRO A 156 4.43 -15.40 -12.76
N PHE A 157 5.10 -14.24 -12.76
CA PHE A 157 5.01 -13.26 -13.84
C PHE A 157 6.39 -12.74 -14.22
N LYS A 158 6.49 -12.01 -15.32
CA LYS A 158 7.69 -11.24 -15.69
C LYS A 158 7.28 -9.90 -16.29
N GLY A 159 8.13 -8.89 -16.16
CA GLY A 159 7.94 -7.61 -16.82
C GLY A 159 8.07 -7.72 -18.34
N VAL A 160 7.15 -7.09 -19.05
CA VAL A 160 7.15 -6.93 -20.52
C VAL A 160 7.57 -5.50 -20.88
N SER A 161 7.02 -4.50 -20.19
CA SER A 161 7.31 -3.07 -20.38
C SER A 161 7.28 -2.31 -19.05
N GLY A 162 7.81 -1.08 -19.03
CA GLY A 162 7.84 -0.22 -17.83
C GLY A 162 8.92 -0.62 -16.81
N ILE A 163 8.65 -0.35 -15.53
CA ILE A 163 9.65 -0.47 -14.44
C ILE A 163 9.73 -1.88 -13.82
N ILE A 164 8.93 -2.83 -14.31
CA ILE A 164 8.91 -4.19 -13.77
C ILE A 164 10.05 -5.02 -14.37
N PRO A 165 10.86 -5.73 -13.54
CA PRO A 165 11.98 -6.53 -14.05
C PRO A 165 11.55 -7.62 -15.04
N LYS A 166 12.38 -7.87 -16.07
CA LYS A 166 12.15 -8.94 -17.08
C LYS A 166 12.34 -10.35 -16.54
N LYS A 167 13.01 -10.50 -15.40
CA LYS A 167 13.18 -11.82 -14.76
C LYS A 167 11.83 -12.34 -14.26
N LYS A 168 11.71 -13.67 -14.22
CA LYS A 168 10.53 -14.31 -13.64
C LYS A 168 10.50 -14.01 -12.14
N ILE A 169 9.40 -13.43 -11.69
CA ILE A 169 9.15 -13.03 -10.31
C ILE A 169 8.08 -13.94 -9.72
N TRP A 170 8.28 -14.30 -8.45
CA TRP A 170 7.27 -14.98 -7.66
C TRP A 170 6.95 -14.12 -6.44
N LEU A 171 5.71 -13.65 -6.38
CA LEU A 171 5.30 -12.60 -5.44
C LEU A 171 4.10 -13.06 -4.59
N PRO A 172 4.30 -13.96 -3.63
CA PRO A 172 3.19 -14.57 -2.87
C PRO A 172 2.35 -13.51 -2.14
N ASN A 173 1.03 -13.71 -2.05
CA ASN A 173 0.08 -12.82 -1.37
C ASN A 173 -0.38 -13.44 -0.03
N TYR A 174 0.50 -13.48 0.97
CA TYR A 174 0.25 -14.19 2.24
C TYR A 174 -0.89 -13.56 3.07
N SER A 175 -0.86 -12.23 3.22
CA SER A 175 -1.88 -11.45 3.95
C SER A 175 -3.21 -11.33 3.21
N LYS A 176 -3.26 -11.76 1.94
CA LYS A 176 -4.35 -11.51 0.99
C LYS A 176 -4.53 -10.02 0.66
N CYS A 177 -3.64 -9.13 1.13
CA CYS A 177 -3.74 -7.67 0.97
C CYS A 177 -2.61 -7.08 0.10
N LEU A 178 -1.75 -7.92 -0.49
CA LEU A 178 -0.70 -7.43 -1.37
C LEU A 178 -1.25 -6.72 -2.61
N GLY A 179 -2.32 -7.27 -3.20
CA GLY A 179 -3.03 -6.67 -4.33
C GLY A 179 -4.39 -6.15 -3.89
N THR A 180 -4.69 -4.91 -4.27
CA THR A 180 -5.94 -4.23 -3.92
C THR A 180 -6.57 -3.55 -5.15
N HIS A 181 -7.85 -3.25 -5.05
CA HIS A 181 -8.56 -2.40 -6.00
C HIS A 181 -9.05 -1.13 -5.31
N GLY A 182 -8.69 0.02 -5.88
CA GLY A 182 -9.20 1.33 -5.50
C GLY A 182 -10.44 1.67 -6.32
N LEU A 183 -11.62 1.61 -5.72
CA LEU A 183 -12.92 1.81 -6.35
C LEU A 183 -13.33 3.28 -6.20
N LEU A 184 -13.02 4.11 -7.20
CA LEU A 184 -13.32 5.54 -7.16
C LEU A 184 -14.79 5.80 -7.48
N TYR A 185 -15.43 6.72 -6.75
CA TYR A 185 -16.81 7.14 -7.02
C TYR A 185 -17.03 8.66 -6.84
N PRO A 186 -17.95 9.27 -7.60
CA PRO A 186 -18.36 10.65 -7.39
C PRO A 186 -18.98 10.86 -5.98
N PRO A 187 -18.87 12.06 -5.39
CA PRO A 187 -18.28 13.27 -5.97
C PRO A 187 -16.76 13.38 -5.82
N GLY A 188 -16.09 12.45 -5.13
CA GLY A 188 -14.69 12.63 -4.78
C GLY A 188 -14.12 11.60 -3.82
N ASP A 189 -14.67 10.38 -3.78
CA ASP A 189 -14.34 9.40 -2.74
C ASP A 189 -13.80 8.10 -3.37
N PHE A 190 -13.23 7.20 -2.57
CA PHE A 190 -12.92 5.84 -2.99
C PHE A 190 -12.93 4.84 -1.85
N ALA A 191 -13.29 3.61 -2.20
CA ALA A 191 -13.14 2.45 -1.34
C ALA A 191 -11.91 1.65 -1.78
N VAL A 192 -11.22 1.04 -0.84
CA VAL A 192 -10.18 0.03 -1.12
C VAL A 192 -10.71 -1.33 -0.75
N ILE A 193 -10.47 -2.31 -1.61
CA ILE A 193 -10.75 -3.72 -1.29
C ILE A 193 -9.59 -4.60 -1.75
N SER A 194 -9.20 -5.57 -0.93
CA SER A 194 -8.31 -6.65 -1.32
C SER A 194 -8.83 -7.34 -2.57
N SER A 195 -7.97 -7.53 -3.56
CA SER A 195 -8.30 -8.25 -4.79
C SER A 195 -8.72 -9.70 -4.49
N ARG A 196 -8.22 -10.29 -3.41
CA ARG A 196 -8.59 -11.63 -2.97
C ARG A 196 -10.00 -11.67 -2.38
N LEU A 197 -10.40 -10.65 -1.63
CA LEU A 197 -11.78 -10.53 -1.13
C LEU A 197 -12.73 -10.23 -2.30
N LEU A 198 -12.34 -9.29 -3.16
CA LEU A 198 -13.08 -8.91 -4.36
C LEU A 198 -13.38 -10.12 -5.27
N GLU A 199 -12.37 -10.94 -5.51
CA GLU A 199 -12.51 -12.18 -6.28
C GLU A 199 -13.58 -13.13 -5.73
N ARG A 200 -13.80 -13.20 -4.42
CA ARG A 200 -14.83 -14.10 -3.86
C ARG A 200 -16.24 -13.62 -4.21
N ILE A 201 -16.40 -12.34 -4.51
CA ILE A 201 -17.70 -11.69 -4.72
C ILE A 201 -18.06 -11.69 -6.21
N ILE A 202 -17.07 -11.43 -7.07
CA ILE A 202 -17.27 -11.25 -8.52
C ILE A 202 -17.96 -12.43 -9.24
N PRO A 203 -17.69 -13.71 -8.93
CA PRO A 203 -18.37 -14.84 -9.57
C PRO A 203 -19.89 -14.78 -9.46
N SER A 204 -20.39 -14.26 -8.34
CA SER A 204 -21.83 -14.06 -8.11
C SER A 204 -22.38 -12.75 -8.70
N LYS A 205 -21.51 -11.74 -8.85
CA LYS A 205 -21.88 -10.37 -9.24
C LYS A 205 -20.82 -9.80 -10.19
N ARG A 206 -21.09 -9.82 -11.49
CA ARG A 206 -20.21 -9.22 -12.52
C ARG A 206 -20.08 -7.69 -12.41
N THR A 207 -20.90 -7.06 -11.56
CA THR A 207 -20.87 -5.63 -11.25
C THR A 207 -21.06 -5.45 -9.75
N ILE A 208 -20.26 -4.58 -9.15
CA ILE A 208 -20.32 -4.26 -7.71
C ILE A 208 -20.86 -2.85 -7.54
N LYS A 209 -21.75 -2.67 -6.57
CA LYS A 209 -22.24 -1.38 -6.10
C LYS A 209 -21.66 -1.06 -4.72
N LEU A 210 -21.70 0.21 -4.32
CA LEU A 210 -21.25 0.62 -2.99
C LEU A 210 -21.94 -0.15 -1.85
N ALA A 211 -23.25 -0.39 -1.98
CA ALA A 211 -24.02 -1.18 -1.00
C ALA A 211 -23.52 -2.64 -0.87
N ASP A 212 -22.97 -3.22 -1.94
CA ASP A 212 -22.38 -4.55 -1.87
C ASP A 212 -21.14 -4.57 -0.98
N LEU A 213 -20.34 -3.49 -0.99
CA LEU A 213 -19.16 -3.35 -0.14
C LEU A 213 -19.53 -3.27 1.34
N VAL A 214 -20.53 -2.46 1.70
CA VAL A 214 -20.99 -2.31 3.08
C VAL A 214 -21.47 -3.64 3.67
N ASN A 215 -22.12 -4.47 2.86
CA ASN A 215 -22.56 -5.81 3.27
C ASN A 215 -21.40 -6.79 3.57
N LEU A 216 -20.18 -6.50 3.11
CA LEU A 216 -18.99 -7.30 3.42
C LEU A 216 -18.46 -7.08 4.84
N HIS A 217 -18.93 -6.06 5.55
CA HIS A 217 -18.49 -5.75 6.91
C HIS A 217 -18.66 -6.94 7.87
N ARG A 218 -19.57 -7.86 7.56
CA ARG A 218 -19.79 -9.09 8.35
C ARG A 218 -18.69 -10.16 8.16
N VAL A 219 -17.75 -9.95 7.24
CA VAL A 219 -16.70 -10.92 6.86
C VAL A 219 -15.32 -10.25 6.86
N GLU A 220 -15.08 -9.21 7.67
CA GLU A 220 -13.72 -8.70 7.87
C GLU A 220 -12.85 -9.81 8.48
N LEU A 221 -12.11 -10.50 7.62
CA LEU A 221 -11.13 -11.49 8.01
C LEU A 221 -9.83 -10.76 8.33
N TYR A 222 -9.66 -10.37 9.60
CA TYR A 222 -8.34 -10.04 10.11
C TYR A 222 -7.52 -11.33 10.12
N SER A 223 -6.57 -11.42 9.19
CA SER A 223 -5.59 -12.51 9.20
C SER A 223 -4.41 -12.02 10.04
N PRO A 224 -4.14 -12.58 11.24
CA PRO A 224 -2.88 -12.30 11.91
C PRO A 224 -1.75 -12.73 10.97
N ILE A 225 -0.86 -11.79 10.61
CA ILE A 225 0.27 -12.11 9.76
C ILE A 225 1.32 -12.83 10.60
N GLY A 226 1.72 -14.02 10.18
CA GLY A 226 3.01 -14.59 10.57
C GLY A 226 3.09 -15.27 11.95
N PHE A 227 1.98 -15.42 12.68
CA PHE A 227 1.96 -16.08 14.00
C PHE A 227 1.21 -17.40 14.00
N ASN A 228 1.37 -18.21 12.95
CA ASN A 228 0.76 -19.53 12.93
C ASN A 228 1.26 -20.45 14.07
N ASN A 229 2.30 -20.07 14.82
CA ASN A 229 2.90 -20.88 15.89
C ASN A 229 3.17 -20.14 17.22
N CYS A 230 2.65 -18.93 17.47
CA CYS A 230 2.99 -18.21 18.71
C CYS A 230 1.82 -17.40 19.28
N ILE A 231 0.78 -18.11 19.68
CA ILE A 231 -0.30 -17.56 20.51
C ILE A 231 0.29 -16.91 21.77
N ASP A 232 1.36 -17.49 22.32
CA ASP A 232 2.04 -16.97 23.52
C ASP A 232 2.65 -15.57 23.31
N ASP A 233 3.33 -15.33 22.19
CA ASP A 233 3.87 -14.00 21.85
C ASP A 233 2.75 -12.95 21.67
N TRP A 234 1.59 -13.37 21.13
CA TRP A 234 0.41 -12.50 21.03
C TRP A 234 -0.20 -12.20 22.38
N ILE A 235 -0.36 -13.21 23.24
CA ILE A 235 -0.87 -13.04 24.59
C ILE A 235 0.06 -12.12 25.38
N GLU A 236 1.37 -12.31 25.27
CA GLU A 236 2.38 -11.45 25.91
C GLU A 236 2.26 -9.99 25.44
N LEU A 237 2.14 -9.76 24.13
CA LEU A 237 1.92 -8.42 23.58
C LEU A 237 0.61 -7.80 24.10
N CYS A 238 -0.48 -8.57 24.10
CA CYS A 238 -1.77 -8.11 24.60
C CYS A 238 -1.71 -7.76 26.09
N ILE A 239 -1.11 -8.62 26.92
CA ILE A 239 -0.89 -8.36 28.35
C ILE A 239 -0.03 -7.11 28.53
N HIS A 240 1.05 -6.97 27.76
CA HIS A 240 1.92 -5.80 27.82
C HIS A 240 1.16 -4.50 27.51
N LEU A 241 0.38 -4.47 26.43
CA LEU A 241 -0.43 -3.31 26.05
C LEU A 241 -1.57 -3.03 27.05
N CYS A 242 -2.18 -4.08 27.61
CA CYS A 242 -3.15 -3.99 28.71
C CYS A 242 -2.55 -3.31 29.93
N LEU A 243 -1.42 -3.83 30.41
CA LEU A 243 -0.73 -3.32 31.60
C LEU A 243 -0.26 -1.87 31.43
N LYS A 244 -0.01 -1.45 30.19
CA LYS A 244 0.34 -0.06 29.84
C LYS A 244 -0.87 0.84 29.60
N GLY A 245 -2.09 0.38 29.86
CA GLY A 245 -3.32 1.17 29.71
C GLY A 245 -3.67 1.54 28.26
N CYS A 246 -3.12 0.82 27.28
CA CYS A 246 -3.39 1.07 25.85
C CYS A 246 -4.64 0.36 25.33
N LEU A 247 -5.15 -0.62 26.09
CA LEU A 247 -6.29 -1.45 25.69
C LEU A 247 -7.71 -0.97 26.06
N PRO A 248 -7.98 0.04 26.93
CA PRO A 248 -9.37 0.33 27.33
C PRO A 248 -10.30 0.73 26.17
N THR A 249 -9.75 1.28 25.08
CA THR A 249 -10.50 1.65 23.86
C THR A 249 -10.45 0.59 22.75
N LEU A 250 -9.72 -0.51 22.98
CA LEU A 250 -9.58 -1.67 22.11
C LEU A 250 -10.31 -2.91 22.69
N CYS A 251 -11.44 -2.72 23.39
CA CYS A 251 -12.22 -3.79 24.02
C CYS A 251 -13.65 -3.94 23.46
N SER A 252 -13.90 -3.55 22.22
CA SER A 252 -15.06 -4.08 21.47
C SER A 252 -14.65 -5.40 20.82
N SER A 253 -15.60 -6.32 20.59
CA SER A 253 -15.35 -7.68 20.07
C SER A 253 -14.56 -7.77 18.74
N ASN A 254 -14.30 -6.65 18.06
CA ASN A 254 -13.50 -6.54 16.83
C ASN A 254 -12.11 -5.92 17.01
N CYS A 255 -11.67 -5.61 18.22
CA CYS A 255 -10.43 -4.86 18.45
C CYS A 255 -9.14 -5.67 18.30
N TRP A 256 -9.25 -7.00 18.39
CA TRP A 256 -8.14 -7.94 18.18
C TRP A 256 -7.52 -7.84 16.78
N GLY A 257 -8.27 -7.30 15.80
CA GLY A 257 -7.83 -7.10 14.42
C GLY A 257 -7.16 -5.75 14.11
N ARG A 258 -7.01 -4.84 15.08
CA ARG A 258 -6.57 -3.46 14.81
C ARG A 258 -5.17 -3.12 15.32
N LEU A 259 -4.38 -4.10 15.76
CA LEU A 259 -2.99 -3.82 16.15
C LEU A 259 -2.21 -3.31 14.93
N PRO A 260 -1.60 -2.11 15.01
CA PRO A 260 -0.82 -1.55 13.92
C PRO A 260 0.24 -2.54 13.44
N VAL A 261 0.47 -2.59 12.12
CA VAL A 261 1.42 -3.48 11.44
C VAL A 261 1.07 -4.97 11.45
N LEU A 262 0.68 -5.55 12.59
CA LEU A 262 0.61 -7.01 12.77
C LEU A 262 -0.64 -7.65 12.14
N SER A 263 -1.63 -6.83 11.84
CA SER A 263 -2.88 -7.24 11.21
C SER A 263 -3.02 -6.62 9.83
N SER A 264 -3.82 -7.23 8.97
CA SER A 264 -4.20 -6.61 7.70
C SER A 264 -5.71 -6.49 7.55
N SER A 265 -6.16 -5.30 7.17
CA SER A 265 -7.52 -5.03 6.78
C SER A 265 -7.66 -5.18 5.27
N CYS A 266 -8.64 -5.99 4.87
CA CYS A 266 -8.93 -6.26 3.46
C CYS A 266 -9.82 -5.18 2.82
N ILE A 267 -10.28 -4.18 3.56
CA ILE A 267 -11.25 -3.20 3.05
C ILE A 267 -11.15 -1.86 3.76
N ALA A 268 -11.42 -0.78 3.05
CA ALA A 268 -11.73 0.54 3.58
C ALA A 268 -12.87 1.11 2.72
N TYR A 269 -13.92 1.65 3.32
CA TYR A 269 -15.16 2.00 2.64
C TYR A 269 -15.14 3.40 2.02
N ASN A 270 -14.28 4.28 2.54
CA ASN A 270 -14.10 5.65 2.09
C ASN A 270 -12.64 6.08 2.28
N ILE A 271 -12.30 7.27 1.76
CA ILE A 271 -10.96 7.85 1.83
C ILE A 271 -10.45 8.01 3.26
N LEU A 272 -11.29 8.48 4.19
CA LEU A 272 -10.87 8.77 5.55
C LEU A 272 -10.47 7.46 6.26
N GLU A 273 -11.29 6.44 6.14
CA GLU A 273 -11.01 5.11 6.67
C GLU A 273 -9.80 4.48 5.99
N PHE A 274 -9.61 4.70 4.67
CA PHE A 274 -8.40 4.27 3.98
C PHE A 274 -7.16 4.95 4.55
N ALA A 275 -7.18 6.27 4.72
CA ALA A 275 -6.07 7.04 5.25
C ALA A 275 -5.71 6.57 6.66
N GLU A 276 -6.71 6.37 7.52
CA GLU A 276 -6.54 5.82 8.87
C GLU A 276 -5.93 4.41 8.82
N LYS A 277 -6.54 3.46 8.10
CA LYS A 277 -6.06 2.07 8.01
C LYS A 277 -4.68 1.98 7.34
N TYR A 278 -4.37 2.82 6.36
CA TYR A 278 -3.05 2.87 5.72
C TYR A 278 -1.99 3.40 6.68
N LEU A 279 -2.27 4.50 7.38
CA LEU A 279 -1.35 5.10 8.36
C LEU A 279 -1.21 4.28 9.64
N LEU A 280 -2.15 3.39 9.96
CA LEU A 280 -1.99 2.37 10.99
C LEU A 280 -1.26 1.11 10.47
N SER A 281 -0.83 1.11 9.21
CA SER A 281 -0.23 -0.06 8.55
C SER A 281 -1.13 -1.30 8.60
N LEU A 282 -2.44 -1.12 8.49
CA LEU A 282 -3.43 -2.18 8.34
C LEU A 282 -3.67 -2.53 6.87
N ILE A 283 -3.43 -1.60 5.95
CA ILE A 283 -3.51 -1.90 4.51
C ILE A 283 -2.17 -2.45 4.02
N GLY A 284 -2.22 -3.58 3.29
CA GLY A 284 -1.08 -4.16 2.60
C GLY A 284 -0.47 -5.41 3.22
N GLU A 285 0.55 -5.92 2.54
CA GLU A 285 1.36 -7.09 2.91
C GLU A 285 2.57 -6.65 3.72
N LEU A 286 2.91 -7.38 4.78
CA LEU A 286 4.15 -7.18 5.52
C LEU A 286 5.34 -7.69 4.71
N ILE A 287 6.09 -6.77 4.11
CA ILE A 287 7.25 -7.08 3.29
C ILE A 287 8.55 -6.98 4.08
N TYR A 288 8.56 -6.32 5.23
CA TYR A 288 9.69 -6.38 6.16
C TYR A 288 9.18 -6.35 7.59
N GLY A 289 9.75 -7.19 8.44
CA GLY A 289 9.53 -7.16 9.88
C GLY A 289 10.78 -7.57 10.64
N TYR A 290 11.24 -6.71 11.55
CA TYR A 290 12.38 -7.01 12.40
C TYR A 290 12.02 -8.17 13.34
N SER A 291 12.80 -9.25 13.29
CA SER A 291 12.64 -10.46 14.11
C SER A 291 11.24 -11.11 14.06
N ILE A 292 10.48 -10.87 12.99
CA ILE A 292 9.22 -11.57 12.68
C ILE A 292 9.24 -12.06 11.22
N ASN A 293 8.38 -13.02 10.89
CA ASN A 293 8.25 -13.51 9.52
C ASN A 293 7.61 -12.44 8.62
N TYR A 294 8.13 -12.28 7.41
CA TYR A 294 7.64 -11.33 6.42
C TYR A 294 7.82 -11.87 5.00
N ASN A 295 7.18 -11.21 4.04
CA ASN A 295 7.25 -11.56 2.63
C ASN A 295 8.56 -11.08 1.98
N LYS A 296 9.60 -11.90 2.08
CA LYS A 296 10.94 -11.59 1.56
C LYS A 296 10.96 -11.39 0.04
N GLN A 297 10.13 -12.10 -0.71
CA GLN A 297 10.07 -11.93 -2.16
C GLN A 297 9.47 -10.57 -2.55
N ALA A 298 8.43 -10.12 -1.84
CA ALA A 298 7.88 -8.79 -2.03
C ALA A 298 8.83 -7.68 -1.60
N PHE A 299 9.64 -7.93 -0.57
CA PHE A 299 10.71 -7.05 -0.16
C PHE A 299 11.76 -6.84 -1.26
N GLU A 300 12.31 -7.93 -1.79
CA GLU A 300 13.30 -7.91 -2.86
C GLU A 300 12.74 -7.26 -4.12
N PHE A 301 11.46 -7.52 -4.42
CA PHE A 301 10.76 -6.88 -5.53
C PHE A 301 10.63 -5.36 -5.36
N LEU A 302 10.24 -4.88 -4.17
CA LEU A 302 10.16 -3.44 -3.92
C LEU A 302 11.53 -2.76 -4.05
N HIS A 303 12.57 -3.38 -3.49
CA HIS A 303 13.96 -2.89 -3.63
C HIS A 303 14.42 -2.85 -5.08
N SER A 304 14.05 -3.86 -5.88
CA SER A 304 14.30 -3.84 -7.31
C SER A 304 13.64 -2.64 -7.98
N ILE A 305 12.38 -2.35 -7.69
CA ILE A 305 11.66 -1.18 -8.24
C ILE A 305 12.36 0.13 -7.84
N MET A 306 12.69 0.29 -6.55
CA MET A 306 13.31 1.52 -6.05
C MET A 306 14.71 1.73 -6.62
N SER A 307 15.46 0.65 -6.84
CA SER A 307 16.75 0.69 -7.53
C SER A 307 16.57 1.13 -9.00
N THR A 308 15.54 0.64 -9.69
CA THR A 308 15.21 1.10 -11.06
C THR A 308 14.97 2.59 -11.08
N ILE A 309 14.11 3.09 -10.18
CA ILE A 309 13.74 4.51 -10.11
C ILE A 309 14.98 5.36 -9.83
N LYS A 310 15.86 4.91 -8.92
CA LYS A 310 17.14 5.57 -8.66
C LYS A 310 18.02 5.65 -9.91
N THR A 311 18.13 4.56 -10.68
CA THR A 311 18.88 4.55 -11.94
C THR A 311 18.25 5.47 -12.99
N LEU A 312 16.92 5.49 -13.09
CA LEU A 312 16.21 6.38 -14.01
C LEU A 312 16.43 7.85 -13.64
N ALA A 313 16.36 8.17 -12.36
CA ALA A 313 16.68 9.50 -11.86
C ALA A 313 18.06 9.95 -12.34
N SER A 314 19.08 9.08 -12.29
CA SER A 314 20.47 9.43 -12.65
C SER A 314 20.70 9.66 -14.14
N LYS A 315 19.79 9.22 -15.02
CA LYS A 315 19.96 9.30 -16.48
C LYS A 315 19.26 10.50 -17.11
N GLU A 316 18.25 11.04 -16.45
CA GLU A 316 17.48 12.19 -16.94
C GLU A 316 17.87 13.47 -16.20
N ASP A 317 17.79 14.63 -16.86
CA ASP A 317 17.84 15.97 -16.23
C ASP A 317 16.67 16.21 -15.23
N THR A 318 15.83 15.18 -15.00
CA THR A 318 14.72 15.15 -14.06
C THR A 318 15.10 14.64 -12.66
N TRP A 319 16.41 14.45 -12.36
CA TRP A 319 16.94 13.99 -11.06
C TRP A 319 16.18 14.61 -9.88
N GLY A 320 15.91 15.91 -9.92
CA GLY A 320 15.26 16.65 -8.84
C GLY A 320 13.86 16.17 -8.46
N LYS A 321 13.10 15.54 -9.39
CA LYS A 321 11.74 15.02 -9.09
C LYS A 321 11.78 13.66 -8.41
N TYR A 322 12.60 12.73 -8.91
CA TYR A 322 12.63 11.36 -8.41
C TYR A 322 13.53 11.18 -7.17
N SER A 323 14.56 12.03 -7.02
CA SER A 323 15.55 11.91 -5.95
C SER A 323 14.93 11.99 -4.56
N GLN A 324 13.97 12.89 -4.33
CA GLN A 324 13.37 13.09 -3.01
C GLN A 324 12.72 11.80 -2.47
N LEU A 325 11.93 11.10 -3.31
CA LEU A 325 11.31 9.83 -2.93
C LEU A 325 12.38 8.76 -2.65
N VAL A 326 13.36 8.63 -3.54
CA VAL A 326 14.43 7.62 -3.43
C VAL A 326 15.29 7.86 -2.20
N ASP A 327 15.68 9.10 -1.96
CA ASP A 327 16.47 9.51 -0.80
C ASP A 327 15.69 9.26 0.49
N LEU A 328 14.39 9.58 0.53
CA LEU A 328 13.55 9.24 1.68
C LEU A 328 13.44 7.73 1.87
N PHE A 329 13.24 6.95 0.81
CA PHE A 329 13.12 5.48 0.88
C PHE A 329 14.38 4.83 1.44
N TYR A 330 15.56 5.31 1.06
CA TYR A 330 16.85 4.79 1.52
C TYR A 330 17.43 5.51 2.76
N LYS A 331 16.77 6.55 3.27
CA LYS A 331 17.21 7.34 4.45
C LYS A 331 17.52 6.46 5.65
N TYR A 332 16.67 5.47 5.92
CA TYR A 332 16.77 4.60 7.08
C TYR A 332 17.20 3.18 6.70
N LYS A 333 18.20 2.66 7.43
CA LYS A 333 18.63 1.26 7.29
C LYS A 333 17.60 0.31 7.90
N TYR A 334 17.55 -0.93 7.45
CA TYR A 334 16.75 -1.97 8.09
C TYR A 334 17.39 -2.41 9.41
N ALA A 335 16.57 -2.68 10.44
CA ALA A 335 17.07 -3.00 11.78
C ALA A 335 17.92 -4.27 11.82
N LYS A 336 17.66 -5.22 10.91
CA LYS A 336 18.53 -6.36 10.61
C LYS A 336 19.29 -6.11 9.31
N ASN A 337 20.59 -6.34 9.33
CA ASN A 337 21.43 -6.32 8.12
C ASN A 337 21.01 -7.48 7.21
N ASN A 338 20.08 -7.20 6.29
CA ASN A 338 19.52 -8.22 5.41
C ASN A 338 20.38 -8.50 4.16
N GLY A 339 21.58 -7.90 4.05
CA GLY A 339 22.48 -8.15 2.93
C GLY A 339 21.82 -7.92 1.57
N ILE A 340 20.96 -6.89 1.45
CA ILE A 340 20.34 -6.53 0.17
C ILE A 340 21.44 -5.92 -0.68
N ASN A 341 22.12 -6.75 -1.44
CA ASN A 341 22.89 -6.26 -2.58
C ASN A 341 21.89 -6.09 -3.72
N PRO A 342 21.65 -4.85 -4.20
CA PRO A 342 20.89 -4.67 -5.42
C PRO A 342 21.59 -5.49 -6.50
N ASP A 343 20.82 -6.36 -7.16
CA ASP A 343 21.32 -7.19 -8.25
C ASP A 343 21.81 -6.25 -9.38
N PRO A 344 23.12 -6.17 -9.64
CA PRO A 344 23.66 -5.20 -10.59
C PRO A 344 23.29 -5.53 -12.03
N ASN A 345 22.74 -6.73 -12.29
CA ASN A 345 22.43 -7.23 -13.62
C ASN A 345 20.94 -7.14 -13.97
N ILE A 346 20.12 -6.38 -13.23
CA ILE A 346 18.70 -6.25 -13.58
C ILE A 346 18.57 -5.50 -14.90
N GLN A 347 18.19 -6.23 -15.95
CA GLN A 347 17.87 -5.68 -17.25
C GLN A 347 16.43 -5.11 -17.23
N PHE A 348 16.31 -3.82 -17.54
CA PHE A 348 15.04 -3.14 -17.72
C PHE A 348 14.76 -2.90 -19.20
N ASN A 349 13.54 -2.46 -19.51
CA ASN A 349 13.24 -1.97 -20.85
C ASN A 349 13.80 -0.56 -21.02
N ASP A 350 14.29 -0.24 -22.23
CA ASP A 350 14.46 1.14 -22.63
C ASP A 350 13.08 1.80 -22.54
N LEU A 351 12.99 2.90 -21.79
CA LEU A 351 11.74 3.61 -21.54
C LEU A 351 11.61 4.74 -22.57
N PRO A 352 10.91 4.56 -23.70
CA PRO A 352 10.41 5.71 -24.42
C PRO A 352 9.36 6.41 -23.57
N ILE A 353 9.41 7.73 -23.64
CA ILE A 353 8.52 8.65 -22.95
C ILE A 353 7.25 8.72 -23.79
N ASP A 354 6.24 7.89 -23.51
CA ASP A 354 4.83 8.25 -23.72
C ASP A 354 3.81 7.16 -23.33
N GLY A 355 2.69 7.59 -22.72
CA GLY A 355 1.41 6.88 -22.73
C GLY A 355 0.94 6.18 -21.44
N GLY A 356 1.76 6.11 -20.39
CA GLY A 356 1.40 5.48 -19.12
C GLY A 356 2.17 6.03 -17.91
N GLY A 357 2.09 5.31 -16.80
CA GLY A 357 2.87 5.58 -15.60
C GLY A 357 2.39 4.78 -14.40
N ILE A 358 3.09 4.92 -13.29
CA ILE A 358 2.73 4.29 -12.02
C ILE A 358 2.91 5.31 -10.89
N GLY A 359 1.93 5.40 -10.02
CA GLY A 359 1.99 6.18 -8.80
C GLY A 359 2.74 5.43 -7.71
N ILE A 360 3.54 6.15 -6.93
CA ILE A 360 4.09 5.65 -5.67
C ILE A 360 3.71 6.64 -4.58
N VAL A 361 3.17 6.11 -3.48
CA VAL A 361 2.91 6.85 -2.25
C VAL A 361 3.69 6.17 -1.14
N TYR A 362 4.65 6.88 -0.57
CA TYR A 362 5.51 6.38 0.47
C TYR A 362 5.33 7.18 1.75
N THR A 363 5.00 6.50 2.84
CA THR A 363 4.90 7.13 4.16
C THR A 363 5.92 6.52 5.13
N THR A 364 6.65 7.37 5.82
CA THR A 364 7.51 6.97 6.94
C THR A 364 6.89 7.46 8.25
N ILE A 365 6.79 6.57 9.23
CA ILE A 365 6.34 6.85 10.59
C ILE A 365 7.55 6.61 11.51
N SER A 366 8.25 7.69 11.85
CA SER A 366 9.43 7.66 12.71
C SER A 366 9.03 7.90 14.17
N LEU A 367 9.33 6.91 15.02
CA LEU A 367 9.04 6.91 16.45
C LEU A 367 10.27 7.36 17.24
N GLY A 368 10.10 8.26 18.21
CA GLY A 368 11.14 8.64 19.16
C GLY A 368 11.84 9.97 18.87
N ARG A 369 12.84 10.31 19.71
CA ARG A 369 13.43 11.66 19.83
C ARG A 369 14.50 12.03 18.78
N GLU A 370 15.06 11.04 18.09
CA GLU A 370 16.11 11.25 17.08
C GLU A 370 15.49 11.55 15.70
N LEU A 371 14.64 12.59 15.62
CA LEU A 371 13.97 13.02 14.39
C LEU A 371 14.86 13.84 13.46
#